data_AF-A0A382UVV1-F1
#
_entry.id   AF-A0A382UVV1-F1
#
_cell.length_a   1.000
_cell.length_b   1.000
_cell.length_c   1.000
_cell.angle_alpha   90.00
_cell.angle_beta   90.00
_cell.angle_gamma   90.00
#
_symmetry.space_group_name_H-M   'P 1'
#
loop_
_entity.id
_entity.type
_entity.pdbx_description
1 polymer ?
#
loop_
_entity_poly.entity_id
_entity_poly.type
_entity_poly.pdbx_seq_one_letter_code
_entity_poly.pdbx_strand_id
1 'polypeptide(L)'
;TRPETMLGDTGVAVNPKDDRYTDLVGKTVLLPIVNREIPIFSDDYVDMEFGTGCVKVTPAHDPNDFDMGERNNLDIINIFHANASLNENAPKEFQGLDRYEARKKVLAEMESLGLLDKTEDYEHSVGHSERTDAVIEPYLSKQWFVKMQTLAEPALEVVKDGKVKIYPERWVKTYNHWLENIKDWCISRQLWWGHRIPVWYKGDEIYCGLSEPEGDGWVQDPDVLDTWFSSWLWPFATLGWPEKTEDLKRFYPTQDLVTGPDIIFFWVARMIMAGLYFKKEIPFSNVYFT
;
A
#
# COMPACT_ATOMS: atom_id res chain seq x y z
N THR A 1 -9.41 -8.22 16.56
CA THR A 1 -9.77 -6.79 16.47
C THR A 1 -10.84 -6.48 15.42
N ARG A 2 -10.94 -7.21 14.30
CA ARG A 2 -11.93 -6.96 13.22
C ARG A 2 -12.85 -8.16 12.90
N PRO A 3 -13.83 -8.51 13.76
CA PRO A 3 -14.73 -9.65 13.53
C PRO A 3 -15.45 -9.63 12.18
N GLU A 4 -15.90 -8.48 11.70
CA GLU A 4 -16.64 -8.35 10.43
C GLU A 4 -15.85 -8.86 9.22
N THR A 5 -14.53 -8.74 9.24
CA THR A 5 -13.67 -9.19 8.13
C THR A 5 -13.63 -10.70 8.01
N MET A 6 -14.01 -11.44 9.06
CA MET A 6 -13.96 -12.91 9.04
C MET A 6 -14.84 -13.52 7.93
N LEU A 7 -15.86 -12.80 7.48
CA LEU A 7 -16.73 -13.23 6.38
C LEU A 7 -15.94 -13.41 5.05
N GLY A 8 -14.81 -12.74 4.93
CA GLY A 8 -13.88 -12.80 3.81
C GLY A 8 -12.66 -13.71 4.05
N ASP A 9 -12.61 -14.45 5.16
CA ASP A 9 -11.45 -15.28 5.47
C ASP A 9 -11.25 -16.38 4.44
N THR A 10 -9.99 -16.61 4.07
CA THR A 10 -9.59 -17.66 3.14
C THR A 10 -8.48 -18.55 3.67
N GLY A 11 -8.09 -18.37 4.93
CA GLY A 11 -7.18 -19.28 5.61
C GLY A 11 -7.00 -18.96 7.10
N VAL A 12 -6.36 -19.88 7.80
CA VAL A 12 -5.87 -19.68 9.17
C VAL A 12 -4.37 -19.96 9.17
N ALA A 13 -3.57 -18.97 9.55
CA ALA A 13 -2.13 -19.08 9.62
C ALA A 13 -1.67 -19.46 11.04
N VAL A 14 -0.66 -20.31 11.12
CA VAL A 14 0.08 -20.63 12.35
C VAL A 14 1.58 -20.46 12.11
N ASN A 15 2.37 -20.28 13.17
CA ASN A 15 3.82 -20.24 12.99
C ASN A 15 4.35 -21.66 12.72
N PRO A 16 5.28 -21.87 11.77
CA PRO A 16 5.86 -23.20 11.51
C PRO A 16 6.67 -23.77 12.69
N LYS A 17 7.08 -22.95 13.65
CA LYS A 17 7.80 -23.35 14.87
C LYS A 17 6.87 -23.60 16.07
N ASP A 18 5.56 -23.50 15.87
CA ASP A 18 4.57 -23.72 16.92
C ASP A 18 4.13 -25.20 16.97
N ASP A 19 4.77 -25.96 17.85
CA ASP A 19 4.51 -27.40 18.05
C ASP A 19 3.04 -27.69 18.45
N ARG A 20 2.28 -26.69 18.94
CA ARG A 20 0.86 -26.87 19.31
C ARG A 20 -0.02 -27.17 18.10
N TYR A 21 0.37 -26.72 16.90
CA TYR A 21 -0.48 -26.72 15.71
C TYR A 21 0.12 -27.46 14.52
N THR A 22 1.30 -28.06 14.63
CA THR A 22 1.98 -28.78 13.53
C THR A 22 1.09 -29.84 12.90
N ASP A 23 0.33 -30.59 13.71
CA ASP A 23 -0.59 -31.63 13.24
C ASP A 23 -1.85 -31.10 12.52
N LEU A 24 -2.09 -29.78 12.55
CA LEU A 24 -3.23 -29.14 11.89
C LEU A 24 -2.88 -28.54 10.53
N VAL A 25 -1.59 -28.28 10.26
CA VAL A 25 -1.14 -27.72 8.98
C VAL A 25 -1.50 -28.66 7.84
N GLY A 26 -2.11 -28.11 6.79
CA GLY A 26 -2.62 -28.84 5.62
C GLY A 26 -4.03 -29.42 5.79
N LYS A 27 -4.64 -29.31 6.99
CA LYS A 27 -6.06 -29.59 7.20
C LYS A 27 -6.91 -28.36 6.86
N THR A 28 -8.22 -28.56 6.81
CA THR A 28 -9.21 -27.49 6.64
C THR A 28 -10.01 -27.29 7.92
N VAL A 29 -10.53 -26.08 8.10
CA VAL A 29 -11.50 -25.72 9.13
C VAL A 29 -12.73 -25.09 8.49
N LEU A 30 -13.89 -25.30 9.09
CA LEU A 30 -15.12 -24.65 8.66
C LEU A 30 -15.20 -23.25 9.27
N LEU A 31 -15.16 -22.23 8.42
CA LEU A 31 -15.42 -20.84 8.78
C LEU A 31 -16.91 -20.69 9.16
N PRO A 32 -17.22 -20.35 10.42
CA PRO A 32 -18.61 -20.19 10.86
C PRO A 32 -19.31 -19.02 10.15
N ILE A 33 -20.64 -19.00 10.23
CA ILE A 33 -21.55 -18.03 9.56
C ILE A 33 -21.57 -18.22 8.03
N VAL A 34 -20.41 -18.23 7.38
CA VAL A 34 -20.31 -18.37 5.92
C VAL A 34 -20.32 -19.84 5.47
N ASN A 35 -19.99 -20.78 6.37
CA ASN A 35 -19.90 -22.21 6.09
C ASN A 35 -18.93 -22.52 4.93
N ARG A 36 -17.76 -21.89 4.97
CA ARG A 36 -16.68 -22.07 3.96
C ARG A 36 -15.56 -22.90 4.56
N GLU A 37 -15.10 -23.93 3.86
CA GLU A 37 -13.87 -24.63 4.26
C GLU A 37 -12.66 -23.78 3.88
N ILE A 38 -11.78 -23.52 4.84
CA ILE A 38 -10.54 -22.75 4.64
C ILE A 38 -9.33 -23.55 5.15
N PRO A 39 -8.17 -23.49 4.48
CA PRO A 39 -6.97 -24.21 4.87
C PRO A 39 -6.34 -23.63 6.15
N ILE A 40 -5.71 -24.52 6.92
CA ILE A 40 -4.76 -24.16 7.97
C ILE A 40 -3.35 -24.31 7.39
N PHE A 41 -2.55 -23.25 7.40
CA PHE A 41 -1.22 -23.21 6.80
C PHE A 41 -0.20 -22.56 7.72
N SER A 42 1.09 -22.76 7.44
CA SER A 42 2.18 -22.19 8.23
C SER A 42 2.79 -20.96 7.55
N ASP A 43 2.99 -19.87 8.29
CA ASP A 43 3.70 -18.68 7.81
C ASP A 43 4.53 -18.06 8.95
N ASP A 44 5.78 -17.70 8.66
CA ASP A 44 6.72 -17.14 9.64
C ASP A 44 6.31 -15.75 10.16
N TYR A 45 5.34 -15.09 9.49
CA TYR A 45 4.78 -13.82 9.95
C TYR A 45 4.00 -13.94 11.26
N VAL A 46 3.46 -15.13 11.57
CA VAL A 46 2.59 -15.33 12.73
C VAL A 46 3.40 -15.31 14.03
N ASP A 47 3.00 -14.46 14.98
CA ASP A 47 3.56 -14.47 16.33
C ASP A 47 2.89 -15.55 17.19
N MET A 48 3.69 -16.48 17.72
CA MET A 48 3.23 -17.59 18.56
C MET A 48 2.76 -17.14 19.94
N GLU A 49 3.30 -16.03 20.45
CA GLU A 49 3.01 -15.51 21.79
C GLU A 49 1.75 -14.63 21.79
N PHE A 50 1.34 -14.14 20.61
CA PHE A 50 0.17 -13.28 20.48
C PHE A 50 -1.14 -14.06 20.38
N GLY A 51 -2.09 -13.74 21.28
CA GLY A 51 -3.42 -14.37 21.28
C GLY A 51 -3.34 -15.88 21.45
N THR A 52 -3.86 -16.63 20.47
CA THR A 52 -3.78 -18.10 20.45
C THR A 52 -2.53 -18.64 19.76
N GLY A 53 -1.77 -17.81 19.05
CA GLY A 53 -0.75 -18.26 18.08
C GLY A 53 -1.33 -18.66 16.71
N CYS A 54 -2.64 -18.51 16.52
CA CYS A 54 -3.31 -18.65 15.22
C CYS A 54 -3.86 -17.29 14.77
N VAL A 55 -3.76 -16.99 13.48
CA VAL A 55 -4.26 -15.74 12.89
C VAL A 55 -5.24 -16.08 11.78
N LYS A 56 -6.44 -15.48 11.82
CA LYS A 56 -7.36 -15.50 10.67
C LYS A 56 -6.75 -14.69 9.53
N VAL A 57 -6.87 -15.15 8.29
CA VAL A 57 -6.27 -14.49 7.14
C VAL A 57 -7.35 -14.02 6.18
N THR A 58 -7.47 -12.71 6.02
CA THR A 58 -8.45 -12.03 5.16
C THR A 58 -7.75 -11.18 4.08
N PRO A 59 -7.21 -11.78 2.99
CA PRO A 59 -6.28 -11.11 2.09
C PRO A 59 -6.77 -9.78 1.48
N ALA A 60 -8.08 -9.63 1.26
CA ALA A 60 -8.60 -8.40 0.65
C ALA A 60 -8.72 -7.19 1.60
N HIS A 61 -8.50 -7.37 2.92
CA HIS A 61 -8.85 -6.38 3.96
C HIS A 61 -7.75 -6.11 5.00
N ASP A 62 -6.56 -6.69 4.83
CA ASP A 62 -5.36 -6.36 5.59
C ASP A 62 -4.11 -6.57 4.71
N PRO A 63 -3.15 -5.63 4.66
CA PRO A 63 -1.96 -5.78 3.84
C PRO A 63 -1.07 -6.98 4.20
N ASN A 64 -0.97 -7.35 5.47
CA ASN A 64 -0.17 -8.50 5.89
C ASN A 64 -0.87 -9.80 5.53
N ASP A 65 -2.21 -9.83 5.65
CA ASP A 65 -3.03 -10.95 5.18
C ASP A 65 -2.95 -11.08 3.65
N PHE A 66 -2.88 -9.96 2.92
CA PHE A 66 -2.65 -9.97 1.47
C PHE A 66 -1.31 -10.62 1.13
N ASP A 67 -0.23 -10.14 1.76
CA ASP A 67 1.12 -10.67 1.56
C ASP A 67 1.20 -12.18 1.94
N MET A 68 0.55 -12.60 3.03
CA MET A 68 0.43 -14.02 3.40
C MET A 68 -0.40 -14.81 2.39
N GLY A 69 -1.52 -14.25 1.93
CA GLY A 69 -2.41 -14.84 0.94
C GLY A 69 -1.72 -15.09 -0.38
N GLU A 70 -0.92 -14.14 -0.88
CA GLU A 70 -0.12 -14.30 -2.10
C GLU A 70 0.94 -15.40 -1.95
N ARG A 71 1.71 -15.41 -0.85
CA ARG A 71 2.74 -16.43 -0.60
C ARG A 71 2.18 -17.85 -0.53
N ASN A 72 0.97 -17.99 0.00
CA ASN A 72 0.32 -19.28 0.25
C ASN A 72 -0.80 -19.60 -0.76
N ASN A 73 -0.92 -18.80 -1.83
CA ASN A 73 -1.89 -18.99 -2.91
C ASN A 73 -3.34 -19.15 -2.40
N LEU A 74 -3.74 -18.28 -1.48
CA LEU A 74 -5.11 -18.20 -0.98
C LEU A 74 -6.01 -17.44 -1.93
N ASP A 75 -7.30 -17.76 -1.91
CA ASP A 75 -8.30 -16.94 -2.58
C ASP A 75 -8.35 -15.54 -1.96
N ILE A 76 -8.65 -14.54 -2.79
CA ILE A 76 -8.76 -13.15 -2.35
C ILE A 76 -10.22 -12.70 -2.51
N ILE A 77 -10.95 -12.64 -1.39
CA ILE A 77 -12.38 -12.35 -1.38
C ILE A 77 -12.64 -10.95 -0.80
N ASN A 78 -12.97 -10.00 -1.66
CA ASN A 78 -13.43 -8.68 -1.22
C ASN A 78 -14.90 -8.73 -0.79
N ILE A 79 -15.19 -8.44 0.48
CA ILE A 79 -16.55 -8.46 1.06
C ILE A 79 -17.15 -7.06 1.18
N PHE A 80 -16.42 -5.99 0.86
CA PHE A 80 -16.90 -4.62 0.97
C PHE A 80 -17.17 -4.01 -0.41
N HIS A 81 -18.12 -3.09 -0.44
CA HIS A 81 -18.18 -2.04 -1.45
C HIS A 81 -17.25 -0.87 -1.06
N ALA A 82 -17.02 0.07 -1.98
CA ALA A 82 -16.14 1.22 -1.74
C ALA A 82 -16.60 2.16 -0.59
N ASN A 83 -17.88 2.12 -0.21
CA ASN A 83 -18.43 2.83 0.95
C ASN A 83 -18.31 2.02 2.27
N ALA A 84 -17.60 0.90 2.26
CA ALA A 84 -17.43 -0.05 3.35
C ALA A 84 -18.71 -0.75 3.85
N SER A 85 -19.79 -0.77 3.04
CA SER A 85 -20.91 -1.67 3.28
C SER A 85 -20.64 -3.06 2.70
N LEU A 86 -21.21 -4.10 3.28
CA LEU A 86 -20.98 -5.48 2.83
C LEU A 86 -21.64 -5.76 1.47
N ASN A 87 -20.94 -6.48 0.61
CA ASN A 87 -21.35 -6.81 -0.76
C ASN A 87 -21.88 -8.26 -0.87
N GLU A 88 -22.10 -8.72 -2.10
CA GLU A 88 -22.65 -10.03 -2.43
C GLU A 88 -21.80 -11.23 -1.98
N ASN A 89 -20.52 -11.04 -1.68
CA ASN A 89 -19.64 -12.11 -1.16
C ASN A 89 -19.87 -12.40 0.33
N ALA A 90 -20.61 -11.54 1.03
CA ALA A 90 -21.08 -11.78 2.39
C ALA A 90 -22.42 -12.56 2.39
N PRO A 91 -22.74 -13.30 3.47
CA PRO A 91 -24.04 -13.95 3.60
C PRO A 91 -25.19 -12.94 3.50
N LYS A 92 -26.34 -13.36 2.96
CA LYS A 92 -27.46 -12.48 2.56
C LYS A 92 -27.92 -11.54 3.68
N GLU A 93 -27.88 -12.03 4.91
CA GLU A 93 -28.28 -11.28 6.09
C GLU A 93 -27.30 -10.17 6.49
N PHE A 94 -26.07 -10.16 5.97
CA PHE A 94 -25.07 -9.11 6.19
C PHE A 94 -24.98 -8.10 5.05
N GLN A 95 -25.48 -8.44 3.85
CA GLN A 95 -25.37 -7.59 2.66
C GLN A 95 -26.01 -6.21 2.89
N GLY A 96 -25.31 -5.16 2.48
CA GLY A 96 -25.72 -3.76 2.64
C GLY A 96 -25.50 -3.14 4.03
N LEU A 97 -25.12 -3.92 5.05
CA LEU A 97 -24.77 -3.38 6.36
C LEU A 97 -23.45 -2.60 6.29
N ASP A 98 -23.34 -1.50 7.03
CA ASP A 98 -22.05 -0.86 7.30
C ASP A 98 -21.16 -1.80 8.13
N ARG A 99 -19.84 -1.73 7.92
CA ARG A 99 -18.84 -2.56 8.61
C ARG A 99 -18.96 -2.60 10.13
N TYR A 100 -19.34 -1.49 10.78
CA TYR A 100 -19.46 -1.45 12.24
C TYR A 100 -20.73 -2.15 12.73
N GLU A 101 -21.82 -2.07 11.96
CA GLU A 101 -23.04 -2.82 12.25
C GLU A 101 -22.85 -4.31 11.96
N ALA A 102 -22.17 -4.64 10.86
CA ALA A 102 -21.78 -6.01 10.55
C ALA A 102 -20.90 -6.61 11.65
N ARG A 103 -19.95 -5.84 12.21
CA ARG A 103 -19.11 -6.27 13.35
C ARG A 103 -19.95 -6.71 14.53
N LYS A 104 -20.92 -5.89 14.95
CA LYS A 104 -21.83 -6.22 16.08
C LYS A 104 -22.64 -7.48 15.78
N LYS A 105 -23.13 -7.60 14.54
CA LYS A 105 -23.94 -8.74 14.11
C LYS A 105 -23.13 -10.04 14.07
N VAL A 106 -21.90 -10.01 13.56
CA VAL A 106 -20.99 -11.17 13.56
C VAL A 106 -20.74 -11.64 14.99
N LEU A 107 -20.47 -10.72 15.92
CA LEU A 107 -20.25 -11.07 17.33
C LEU A 107 -21.49 -11.72 17.96
N ALA A 108 -22.68 -11.16 17.73
CA ALA A 108 -23.93 -11.73 18.23
C ALA A 108 -24.20 -13.14 17.67
N GLU A 109 -23.87 -13.38 16.40
CA GLU A 109 -24.02 -14.70 15.78
C GLU A 109 -22.99 -15.71 16.33
N MET A 110 -21.74 -15.28 16.53
CA MET A 110 -20.72 -16.13 17.16
C MET A 110 -21.10 -16.52 18.60
N GLU A 111 -21.70 -15.60 19.35
CA GLU A 111 -22.22 -15.86 20.70
C GLU A 111 -23.41 -16.84 20.65
N SER A 112 -24.36 -16.65 19.73
CA SER A 112 -25.52 -17.54 19.58
C SER A 112 -25.14 -18.97 19.19
N LEU A 113 -24.06 -19.12 18.41
CA LEU A 113 -23.47 -20.41 18.03
C LEU A 113 -22.61 -21.03 19.12
N GLY A 114 -22.32 -20.31 20.22
CA GLY A 114 -21.42 -20.77 21.28
C GLY A 114 -19.95 -20.87 20.84
N LEU A 115 -19.56 -20.10 19.82
CA LEU A 115 -18.21 -20.09 19.24
C LEU A 115 -17.38 -18.88 19.68
N LEU A 116 -17.94 -18.00 20.52
CA LEU A 116 -17.23 -16.89 21.14
C LEU A 116 -16.63 -17.35 22.48
N ASP A 117 -15.31 -17.51 22.54
CA ASP A 117 -14.60 -17.93 23.76
C ASP A 117 -14.49 -16.80 24.80
N LYS A 118 -13.94 -15.65 24.39
CA LYS A 118 -13.79 -14.47 25.26
C LYS A 118 -13.81 -13.15 24.49
N THR A 119 -14.14 -12.08 25.21
CA THR A 119 -14.00 -10.69 24.76
C THR A 119 -13.15 -9.93 25.77
N GLU A 120 -12.14 -9.22 25.30
CA GLU A 120 -11.24 -8.43 26.14
C GLU A 120 -10.95 -7.07 25.50
N ASP A 121 -10.73 -6.07 26.35
CA ASP A 121 -10.31 -4.75 25.89
C ASP A 121 -8.87 -4.83 25.38
N TYR A 122 -8.62 -4.28 24.19
CA TYR A 122 -7.33 -4.36 23.54
C TYR A 122 -6.95 -3.02 22.90
N GLU A 123 -5.91 -2.39 23.43
CA GLU A 123 -5.34 -1.18 22.86
C GLU A 123 -4.42 -1.55 21.69
N HIS A 124 -4.65 -0.94 20.53
CA HIS A 124 -3.88 -1.20 19.33
C HIS A 124 -3.82 0.04 18.44
N SER A 125 -2.82 0.07 17.57
CA SER A 125 -2.66 1.14 16.59
C SER A 125 -3.68 0.99 15.46
N VAL A 126 -4.43 2.06 15.19
CA VAL A 126 -5.38 2.14 14.09
C VAL A 126 -4.92 3.24 13.13
N GLY A 127 -4.86 2.94 11.84
CA GLY A 127 -4.50 3.90 10.80
C GLY A 127 -5.62 4.93 10.59
N HIS A 128 -5.25 6.21 10.56
CA HIS A 128 -6.17 7.31 10.30
C HIS A 128 -5.68 8.14 9.12
N SER A 129 -6.63 8.70 8.37
CA SER A 129 -6.36 9.68 7.33
C SER A 129 -5.76 10.93 7.96
N GLU A 130 -4.56 11.31 7.54
CA GLU A 130 -3.87 12.54 7.99
C GLU A 130 -4.72 13.81 7.79
N ARG A 131 -5.65 13.80 6.83
CA ARG A 131 -6.43 14.99 6.47
C ARG A 131 -7.78 15.08 7.16
N THR A 132 -8.37 13.95 7.52
CA THR A 132 -9.77 13.89 8.00
C THR A 132 -9.93 13.15 9.32
N ASP A 133 -8.86 12.56 9.84
CA ASP A 133 -8.87 11.67 11.01
C ASP A 133 -9.83 10.48 10.89
N ALA A 134 -10.32 10.19 9.69
CA ALA A 134 -11.16 9.02 9.45
C ALA A 134 -10.30 7.75 9.52
N VAL A 135 -10.81 6.70 10.17
CA VAL A 135 -10.17 5.38 10.17
C VAL A 135 -10.03 4.88 8.73
N ILE A 136 -8.80 4.50 8.36
CA ILE A 136 -8.49 3.97 7.03
C ILE A 136 -9.02 2.55 6.93
N GLU A 137 -9.67 2.24 5.80
CA GLU A 137 -10.15 0.92 5.46
C GLU A 137 -9.27 0.32 4.37
N PRO A 138 -8.53 -0.77 4.63
CA PRO A 138 -7.85 -1.51 3.57
C PRO A 138 -8.90 -2.04 2.59
N TYR A 139 -8.71 -1.73 1.31
CA TYR A 139 -9.66 -2.08 0.27
C TYR A 139 -8.93 -2.48 -1.00
N LEU A 140 -9.17 -3.72 -1.46
CA LEU A 140 -8.57 -4.22 -2.67
C LEU A 140 -9.11 -3.48 -3.90
N SER A 141 -8.23 -2.82 -4.63
CA SER A 141 -8.56 -2.13 -5.87
C SER A 141 -7.41 -2.22 -6.88
N LYS A 142 -7.74 -2.13 -8.17
CA LYS A 142 -6.74 -1.99 -9.23
C LYS A 142 -6.20 -0.55 -9.20
N GLN A 143 -4.88 -0.41 -9.13
CA GLN A 143 -4.20 0.88 -9.03
C GLN A 143 -2.93 0.87 -9.90
N TRP A 144 -2.41 2.05 -10.20
CA TRP A 144 -1.13 2.22 -10.89
C TRP A 144 0.02 2.24 -9.90
N PHE A 145 1.03 1.41 -10.16
CA PHE A 145 2.22 1.31 -9.32
C PHE A 145 3.48 1.59 -10.12
N VAL A 146 4.46 2.22 -9.46
CA VAL A 146 5.83 2.32 -9.95
C VAL A 146 6.69 1.32 -9.20
N LYS A 147 7.42 0.50 -9.96
CA LYS A 147 8.41 -0.43 -9.40
C LYS A 147 9.55 0.35 -8.76
N MET A 148 9.61 0.37 -7.43
CA MET A 148 10.48 1.30 -6.71
C MET A 148 11.90 0.79 -6.54
N GLN A 149 12.09 -0.52 -6.44
CA GLN A 149 13.40 -1.12 -6.17
C GLN A 149 14.50 -0.63 -7.13
N THR A 150 14.19 -0.58 -8.42
CA THR A 150 15.13 -0.15 -9.47
C THR A 150 15.48 1.33 -9.43
N LEU A 151 14.62 2.17 -8.83
CA LEU A 151 14.86 3.59 -8.63
C LEU A 151 15.59 3.86 -7.32
N ALA A 152 15.29 3.06 -6.28
CA ALA A 152 15.83 3.24 -4.94
C ALA A 152 17.31 2.86 -4.84
N GLU A 153 17.74 1.78 -5.48
CA GLU A 153 19.14 1.32 -5.47
C GLU A 153 20.14 2.44 -5.85
N PRO A 154 20.04 3.11 -7.02
CA PRO A 154 20.99 4.17 -7.36
C PRO A 154 20.88 5.39 -6.44
N ALA A 155 19.69 5.68 -5.88
CA ALA A 155 19.51 6.77 -4.93
C ALA A 155 20.18 6.48 -3.57
N LEU A 156 20.14 5.22 -3.14
CA LEU A 156 20.84 4.73 -1.95
C LEU A 156 22.36 4.86 -2.11
N GLU A 157 22.89 4.44 -3.26
CA GLU A 157 24.32 4.45 -3.52
C GLU A 157 24.92 5.86 -3.55
N VAL A 158 24.23 6.86 -4.12
CA VAL A 158 24.78 8.23 -4.16
C VAL A 158 24.90 8.88 -2.78
N VAL A 159 24.05 8.50 -1.82
CA VAL A 159 24.17 8.94 -0.42
C VAL A 159 25.25 8.14 0.30
N LYS A 160 25.30 6.81 0.11
CA LYS A 160 26.35 5.94 0.68
C LYS A 160 27.76 6.35 0.23
N ASP A 161 27.93 6.72 -1.04
CA ASP A 161 29.18 7.22 -1.62
C ASP A 161 29.54 8.66 -1.18
N GLY A 162 28.66 9.36 -0.46
CA GLY A 162 28.86 10.75 -0.05
C GLY A 162 28.79 11.77 -1.20
N LYS A 163 28.26 11.38 -2.37
CA LYS A 163 28.00 12.29 -3.50
C LYS A 163 26.81 13.20 -3.19
N VAL A 164 25.82 12.70 -2.46
CA VAL A 164 24.78 13.48 -1.81
C VAL A 164 25.02 13.46 -0.31
N LYS A 165 25.20 14.64 0.29
CA LYS A 165 25.43 14.79 1.74
C LYS A 165 24.17 15.28 2.42
N ILE A 166 23.78 14.60 3.50
CA ILE A 166 22.59 14.94 4.29
C ILE A 166 23.03 15.52 5.63
N TYR A 167 22.49 16.70 5.97
CA TYR A 167 22.79 17.42 7.19
C TYR A 167 21.51 17.62 8.04
N PRO A 168 21.53 17.28 9.34
CA PRO A 168 22.61 16.56 10.05
C PRO A 168 22.74 15.08 9.63
N GLU A 169 23.94 14.53 9.71
CA GLU A 169 24.28 13.16 9.24
C GLU A 169 23.42 12.06 9.87
N ARG A 170 22.83 12.29 11.06
CA ARG A 170 21.92 11.34 11.73
C ARG A 170 20.77 10.87 10.83
N TRP A 171 20.33 11.68 9.87
CA TRP A 171 19.24 11.35 8.96
C TRP A 171 19.64 10.38 7.84
N VAL A 172 20.94 10.13 7.62
CA VAL A 172 21.41 9.14 6.64
C VAL A 172 20.94 7.74 7.00
N LYS A 173 20.94 7.38 8.31
CA LYS A 173 20.44 6.08 8.75
C LYS A 173 18.96 5.91 8.42
N THR A 174 18.18 6.95 8.70
CA THR A 174 16.73 7.00 8.42
C THR A 174 16.45 6.91 6.92
N TYR A 175 17.21 7.65 6.11
CA TYR A 175 17.19 7.56 4.65
C TYR A 175 17.45 6.13 4.14
N ASN A 176 18.58 5.54 4.54
CA ASN A 176 19.00 4.22 4.09
C ASN A 176 17.99 3.14 4.46
N HIS A 177 17.54 3.14 5.72
CA HIS A 177 16.60 2.14 6.21
C HIS A 177 15.30 2.11 5.40
N TRP A 178 14.78 3.26 5.00
CA TRP A 178 13.57 3.34 4.19
C TRP A 178 13.77 2.89 2.75
N LEU A 179 14.88 3.28 2.12
CA LEU A 179 15.16 2.89 0.74
C LEU A 179 15.47 1.38 0.63
N GLU A 180 16.08 0.80 1.66
CA GLU A 180 16.36 -0.65 1.74
C GLU A 180 15.07 -1.49 1.91
N ASN A 181 14.01 -0.90 2.45
CA ASN A 181 12.72 -1.58 2.70
C ASN A 181 11.57 -1.01 1.85
N ILE A 182 11.89 -0.31 0.76
CA ILE A 182 10.89 0.38 -0.03
C ILE A 182 9.93 -0.59 -0.73
N LYS A 183 8.64 -0.27 -0.70
CA LYS A 183 7.60 -0.96 -1.48
C LYS A 183 7.27 -0.19 -2.74
N ASP A 184 6.65 -0.87 -3.70
CA ASP A 184 6.18 -0.24 -4.94
C ASP A 184 5.19 0.88 -4.64
N TRP A 185 5.34 1.98 -5.35
CA TRP A 185 4.61 3.21 -5.05
C TRP A 185 3.31 3.25 -5.83
N CYS A 186 2.18 3.18 -5.12
CA CYS A 186 0.88 3.48 -5.69
C CYS A 186 0.80 4.96 -6.09
N ILE A 187 0.75 5.26 -7.39
CA ILE A 187 0.76 6.61 -7.96
C ILE A 187 -0.63 7.10 -8.39
N SER A 188 -1.64 6.25 -8.45
CA SER A 188 -3.02 6.66 -8.78
C SER A 188 -3.81 7.08 -7.55
N ARG A 189 -4.70 8.06 -7.73
CA ARG A 189 -5.56 8.61 -6.69
C ARG A 189 -6.95 8.89 -7.27
N GLN A 190 -7.99 8.48 -6.55
CA GLN A 190 -9.39 8.77 -6.88
C GLN A 190 -9.78 10.17 -6.37
N LEU A 191 -9.03 11.19 -6.79
CA LEU A 191 -9.23 12.58 -6.41
C LEU A 191 -9.64 13.41 -7.62
N TRP A 192 -10.31 14.52 -7.37
CA TRP A 192 -10.67 15.47 -8.42
C TRP A 192 -9.52 16.40 -8.79
N TRP A 193 -8.58 16.59 -7.86
CA TRP A 193 -7.43 17.48 -8.05
C TRP A 193 -6.14 16.67 -8.27
N GLY A 194 -5.52 16.89 -9.42
CA GLY A 194 -4.24 16.28 -9.79
C GLY A 194 -4.09 16.20 -11.30
N HIS A 195 -2.95 15.69 -11.76
CA HIS A 195 -2.73 15.46 -13.18
C HIS A 195 -3.42 14.15 -13.57
N ARG A 196 -4.39 14.20 -14.48
CA ARG A 196 -5.10 12.99 -14.92
C ARG A 196 -4.13 12.00 -15.55
N ILE A 197 -4.27 10.73 -15.21
CA ILE A 197 -3.39 9.67 -15.71
C ILE A 197 -3.56 9.56 -17.24
N PRO A 198 -2.48 9.57 -18.03
CA PRO A 198 -2.56 9.53 -19.49
C PRO A 198 -2.72 8.09 -20.00
N VAL A 199 -3.66 7.34 -19.42
CA VAL A 199 -3.98 5.96 -19.84
C VAL A 199 -5.43 5.92 -20.35
N TRP A 200 -5.64 5.16 -21.42
CA TRP A 200 -6.88 5.05 -22.15
C TRP A 200 -7.29 3.57 -22.24
N TYR A 201 -8.59 3.32 -22.07
CA TYR A 201 -9.19 1.99 -22.10
C TYR A 201 -10.16 1.85 -23.27
N LYS A 202 -10.15 0.68 -23.91
CA LYS A 202 -11.17 0.28 -24.88
C LYS A 202 -11.43 -1.22 -24.75
N GLY A 203 -12.49 -1.59 -24.03
CA GLY A 203 -12.66 -2.98 -23.59
C GLY A 203 -11.49 -3.39 -22.70
N ASP A 204 -10.79 -4.46 -23.08
CA ASP A 204 -9.59 -4.93 -22.38
C ASP A 204 -8.28 -4.28 -22.88
N GLU A 205 -8.34 -3.45 -23.92
CA GLU A 205 -7.17 -2.74 -24.46
C GLU A 205 -6.78 -1.57 -23.55
N ILE A 206 -5.47 -1.44 -23.31
CA ILE A 206 -4.87 -0.37 -22.50
C ILE A 206 -3.83 0.35 -23.36
N TYR A 207 -3.94 1.68 -23.47
CA TYR A 207 -2.99 2.53 -24.16
C TYR A 207 -2.50 3.66 -23.25
N CYS A 208 -1.19 3.86 -23.14
CA CYS A 208 -0.60 4.95 -22.37
C CYS A 208 -0.05 6.02 -23.33
N GLY A 209 -0.63 7.22 -23.30
CA GLY A 209 -0.25 8.34 -24.16
C GLY A 209 -0.92 9.65 -23.77
N LEU A 210 -0.23 10.77 -24.03
CA LEU A 210 -0.70 12.11 -23.69
C LEU A 210 -1.98 12.53 -24.42
N SER A 211 -2.25 11.91 -25.57
CA SER A 211 -3.43 12.17 -26.40
C SER A 211 -4.21 10.88 -26.58
N GLU A 212 -5.52 11.04 -26.80
CA GLU A 212 -6.40 9.94 -27.15
C GLU A 212 -5.86 9.22 -28.40
N PRO A 213 -5.73 7.88 -28.37
CA PRO A 213 -5.33 7.11 -29.55
C PRO A 213 -6.42 7.16 -30.63
N GLU A 214 -6.05 6.86 -31.88
CA GLU A 214 -7.01 6.86 -32.99
C GLU A 214 -8.11 5.79 -32.83
N GLY A 215 -9.32 6.15 -33.29
CA GLY A 215 -10.52 5.29 -33.28
C GLY A 215 -11.51 5.64 -32.17
N ASP A 216 -12.78 5.30 -32.37
CA ASP A 216 -13.84 5.65 -31.41
C ASP A 216 -13.87 4.71 -30.20
N GLY A 217 -14.39 5.21 -29.07
CA GLY A 217 -14.74 4.42 -27.89
C GLY A 217 -13.63 4.28 -26.85
N TRP A 218 -12.55 5.07 -26.92
CA TRP A 218 -11.57 5.15 -25.86
C TRP A 218 -12.09 5.96 -24.68
N VAL A 219 -11.76 5.52 -23.47
CA VAL A 219 -12.09 6.23 -22.24
C VAL A 219 -10.82 6.40 -21.44
N GLN A 220 -10.44 7.65 -21.17
CA GLN A 220 -9.29 7.93 -20.32
C GLN A 220 -9.57 7.54 -18.86
N ASP A 221 -8.54 7.00 -18.20
CA ASP A 221 -8.54 6.70 -16.78
C ASP A 221 -9.03 7.91 -15.97
N PRO A 222 -10.05 7.75 -15.09
CA PRO A 222 -10.59 8.86 -14.31
C PRO A 222 -9.65 9.29 -13.17
N ASP A 223 -8.64 8.48 -12.83
CA ASP A 223 -7.75 8.77 -11.73
C ASP A 223 -6.74 9.88 -12.05
N VAL A 224 -6.24 10.50 -10.99
CA VAL A 224 -5.16 11.48 -11.05
C VAL A 224 -3.90 10.93 -10.40
N LEU A 225 -2.75 11.47 -10.81
CA LEU A 225 -1.45 11.16 -10.23
C LEU A 225 -1.33 11.75 -8.83
N ASP A 226 -0.65 11.01 -7.95
CA ASP A 226 -0.22 11.46 -6.64
C ASP A 226 0.51 12.80 -6.73
N THR A 227 0.24 13.71 -5.78
CA THR A 227 0.93 15.01 -5.72
C THR A 227 2.44 14.83 -5.58
N TRP A 228 2.87 13.78 -4.88
CA TRP A 228 4.30 13.47 -4.77
C TRP A 228 4.92 13.10 -6.14
N PHE A 229 4.14 12.56 -7.07
CA PHE A 229 4.55 12.16 -8.43
C PHE A 229 4.76 13.33 -9.38
N SER A 230 4.21 14.51 -9.10
CA SER A 230 4.65 15.73 -9.79
C SER A 230 5.82 16.39 -9.04
N SER A 231 5.76 16.43 -7.70
CA SER A 231 6.74 17.12 -6.87
C SER A 231 8.17 16.58 -6.99
N TRP A 232 8.35 15.28 -7.25
CA TRP A 232 9.68 14.69 -7.40
C TRP A 232 10.42 15.15 -8.66
N LEU A 233 9.72 15.78 -9.63
CA LEU A 233 10.31 16.36 -10.84
C LEU A 233 10.80 17.80 -10.61
N TRP A 234 10.54 18.37 -9.43
CA TRP A 234 10.80 19.77 -9.09
C TRP A 234 12.19 20.30 -9.50
N PRO A 235 13.31 19.57 -9.29
CA PRO A 235 14.64 20.10 -9.55
C PRO A 235 14.91 20.50 -11.01
N PHE A 236 14.14 19.98 -11.97
CA PHE A 236 14.36 20.22 -13.39
C PHE A 236 13.08 20.66 -14.12
N ALA A 237 11.89 20.25 -13.67
CA ALA A 237 10.62 20.69 -14.26
C ALA A 237 10.42 22.20 -14.13
N THR A 238 10.82 22.79 -13.00
CA THR A 238 10.76 24.24 -12.78
C THR A 238 11.66 25.06 -13.69
N LEU A 239 12.70 24.43 -14.22
CA LEU A 239 13.63 25.04 -15.15
C LEU A 239 13.20 24.86 -16.61
N GLY A 240 12.04 24.26 -16.87
CA GLY A 240 11.45 24.10 -18.20
C GLY A 240 11.62 22.71 -18.82
N TRP A 241 12.09 21.70 -18.07
CA TRP A 241 12.03 20.31 -18.52
C TRP A 241 10.55 19.90 -18.75
N PRO A 242 10.21 19.17 -19.83
CA PRO A 242 11.09 18.37 -20.70
C PRO A 242 11.84 19.14 -21.79
N GLU A 243 11.60 20.43 -21.97
CA GLU A 243 12.29 21.24 -22.97
C GLU A 243 13.75 21.52 -22.61
N LYS A 244 14.58 21.78 -23.63
CA LYS A 244 16.00 22.12 -23.48
C LYS A 244 16.19 23.63 -23.33
N THR A 245 15.73 24.18 -22.22
CA THR A 245 15.82 25.61 -21.93
C THR A 245 17.24 26.03 -21.48
N GLU A 246 17.55 27.31 -21.60
CA GLU A 246 18.80 27.87 -21.08
C GLU A 246 18.87 27.80 -19.54
N ASP A 247 17.75 27.96 -18.85
CA ASP A 247 17.69 27.85 -17.38
C ASP A 247 18.01 26.42 -16.92
N LEU A 248 17.47 25.40 -17.58
CA LEU A 248 17.78 24.01 -17.26
C LEU A 248 19.28 23.72 -17.46
N LYS A 249 19.87 24.25 -18.53
CA LYS A 249 21.31 24.11 -18.80
C LYS A 249 22.18 24.83 -17.77
N ARG A 250 21.72 25.98 -17.27
CA ARG A 250 22.50 26.86 -16.39
C ARG A 250 22.39 26.46 -14.91
N PHE A 251 21.22 26.02 -14.46
CA PHE A 251 20.90 25.89 -13.05
C PHE A 251 20.69 24.45 -12.57
N TYR A 252 20.70 23.46 -13.47
CA TYR A 252 20.69 22.04 -13.10
C TYR A 252 22.05 21.38 -13.37
N PRO A 253 22.58 20.58 -12.43
CA PRO A 253 22.03 20.28 -11.11
C PRO A 253 22.22 21.43 -10.12
N THR A 254 21.37 21.51 -9.09
CA THR A 254 21.52 22.50 -8.02
C THR A 254 22.57 22.03 -7.00
N GLN A 255 22.95 22.89 -6.06
CA GLN A 255 23.94 22.52 -5.03
C GLN A 255 23.27 22.11 -3.72
N ASP A 256 22.36 22.93 -3.21
CA ASP A 256 21.78 22.79 -1.89
C ASP A 256 20.25 22.68 -1.96
N LEU A 257 19.70 21.68 -1.28
CA LEU A 257 18.27 21.56 -0.98
C LEU A 257 18.04 21.82 0.51
N VAL A 258 17.14 22.73 0.84
CA VAL A 258 16.77 23.03 2.24
C VAL A 258 15.30 22.64 2.45
N THR A 259 15.00 21.83 3.47
CA THR A 259 13.64 21.34 3.73
C THR A 259 13.47 20.78 5.16
N GLY A 260 12.29 20.28 5.50
CA GLY A 260 12.01 19.59 6.76
C GLY A 260 12.32 18.09 6.67
N PRO A 261 12.72 17.43 7.78
CA PRO A 261 13.07 16.01 7.78
C PRO A 261 11.86 15.08 7.61
N ASP A 262 10.64 15.58 7.83
CA ASP A 262 9.37 14.88 7.68
C ASP A 262 9.11 14.40 6.23
N ILE A 263 9.65 15.10 5.23
CA ILE A 263 9.48 14.77 3.80
C ILE A 263 10.74 14.20 3.14
N ILE A 264 11.69 13.70 3.94
CA ILE A 264 12.90 13.02 3.44
C ILE A 264 12.56 11.88 2.46
N PHE A 265 11.51 11.10 2.75
CA PHE A 265 11.10 9.97 1.92
C PHE A 265 10.21 10.37 0.75
N PHE A 266 9.21 11.22 1.03
CA PHE A 266 8.21 11.61 0.05
C PHE A 266 8.76 12.55 -1.02
N TRP A 267 9.80 13.34 -0.69
CA TRP A 267 10.31 14.36 -1.58
C TRP A 267 11.80 14.24 -1.87
N VAL A 268 12.67 14.30 -0.85
CA VAL A 268 14.14 14.31 -1.06
C VAL A 268 14.59 13.06 -1.81
N ALA A 269 14.26 11.88 -1.28
CA ALA A 269 14.60 10.60 -1.91
C ALA A 269 14.02 10.49 -3.33
N ARG A 270 12.76 10.90 -3.52
CA ARG A 270 12.08 10.85 -4.80
C ARG A 270 12.73 11.78 -5.83
N MET A 271 13.15 12.98 -5.45
CA MET A 271 13.89 13.88 -6.35
C MET A 271 15.23 13.29 -6.79
N ILE A 272 15.98 12.66 -5.87
CA ILE A 272 17.23 11.96 -6.21
C ILE A 272 16.96 10.87 -7.24
N MET A 273 15.95 10.02 -6.99
CA MET A 273 15.52 8.98 -7.92
C MET A 273 15.16 9.55 -9.29
N ALA A 274 14.35 10.62 -9.34
CA ALA A 274 13.91 11.24 -10.57
C ALA A 274 15.06 11.86 -11.38
N GLY A 275 15.99 12.56 -10.72
CA GLY A 275 17.18 13.11 -11.35
C GLY A 275 18.04 12.01 -11.97
N LEU A 276 18.34 10.97 -11.21
CA LEU A 276 19.12 9.82 -11.67
C LEU A 276 18.43 9.06 -12.81
N TYR A 277 17.09 8.98 -12.78
CA TYR A 277 16.33 8.26 -13.81
C TYR A 277 16.18 9.07 -15.10
N PHE A 278 15.67 10.30 -15.05
CA PHE A 278 15.34 11.10 -16.23
C PHE A 278 16.51 11.92 -16.76
N LYS A 279 17.34 12.47 -15.87
CA LYS A 279 18.45 13.36 -16.23
C LYS A 279 19.81 12.65 -16.22
N LYS A 280 19.88 11.44 -15.64
CA LYS A 280 21.12 10.67 -15.45
C LYS A 280 22.16 11.43 -14.63
N GLU A 281 21.69 12.30 -13.74
CA GLU A 281 22.51 13.20 -12.94
C GLU A 281 21.88 13.40 -11.56
N ILE A 282 22.72 13.63 -10.55
CA ILE A 282 22.28 13.88 -9.17
C ILE A 282 21.66 15.29 -9.13
N PRO A 283 20.42 15.48 -8.64
CA PRO A 283 19.74 16.77 -8.72
C PRO A 283 20.33 17.85 -7.80
N PHE A 284 20.95 17.45 -6.67
CA PHE A 284 21.58 18.33 -5.68
C PHE A 284 22.66 17.59 -4.89
N SER A 285 23.69 18.30 -4.43
CA SER A 285 24.84 17.71 -3.71
C SER A 285 24.67 17.71 -2.19
N ASN A 286 23.96 18.68 -1.62
CA ASN A 286 23.74 18.81 -0.18
C ASN A 286 22.25 18.92 0.13
N VAL A 287 21.82 18.28 1.22
CA VAL A 287 20.46 18.38 1.78
C VAL A 287 20.57 18.88 3.21
N TYR A 288 19.95 20.00 3.52
CA TYR A 288 19.90 20.58 4.86
C TYR A 288 18.49 20.47 5.42
N PHE A 289 18.37 19.78 6.56
CA PHE A 289 17.13 19.72 7.31
C PHE A 289 17.09 20.81 8.38
N THR A 290 16.02 21.61 8.36
CA THR A 290 15.73 22.68 9.32
C THR A 290 14.56 22.35 10.22
#